data_AF-A0A7X0F3D8-F1
#
_entry.id   AF-A0A7X0F3D8-F1
#
_cell.length_a   1.000
_cell.length_b   1.000
_cell.length_c   1.000
_cell.angle_alpha   90.00
_cell.angle_beta   90.00
_cell.angle_gamma   90.00
#
_symmetry.space_group_name_H-M   'P 1'
#
loop_
_entity.id
_entity.type
_entity.pdbx_description
1 polymer ?
#
loop_
_entity_poly.entity_id
_entity_poly.type
_entity_poly.pdbx_seq_one_letter_code
_entity_poly.pdbx_strand_id
1 'polypeptide(L)'
;MTYRASWAGAEYEAAPQLREGRVWMRLRRTSPADGFERLEDDLYVRAVPATECAWVRHVITVCMWRGAPFWVYAEREDELLVEYIGAQVTVARELDLDRIDRGVHRLWVRRAEVCELQEVAVDVAYRLYTR
;
A
#
# COMPACT_ATOMS: atom_id res chain seq x y z
N MET A 1 4.69 0.09 0.99
CA MET A 1 3.24 0.40 1.01
C MET A 1 3.05 1.88 0.75
N THR A 2 2.37 2.20 -0.34
CA THR A 2 2.17 3.57 -0.82
C THR A 2 0.70 3.92 -0.69
N TYR A 3 0.37 5.06 -0.11
CA TYR A 3 -0.98 5.60 -0.13
C TYR A 3 -1.02 6.77 -1.11
N ARG A 4 -2.17 7.01 -1.71
CA ARG A 4 -2.47 8.25 -2.42
C ARG A 4 -3.62 8.95 -1.71
N ALA A 5 -3.59 10.27 -1.67
CA ALA A 5 -4.65 11.06 -1.06
C ALA A 5 -4.97 12.27 -1.94
N SER A 6 -6.25 12.57 -2.10
CA SER A 6 -6.68 13.84 -2.67
C SER A 6 -6.97 14.84 -1.57
N TRP A 7 -6.35 16.01 -1.65
CA TRP A 7 -6.52 17.10 -0.70
C TRP A 7 -6.36 18.43 -1.43
N ALA A 8 -7.19 19.42 -1.10
CA ALA A 8 -7.19 20.74 -1.73
C ALA A 8 -7.21 20.74 -3.28
N GLY A 9 -7.89 19.76 -3.89
CA GLY A 9 -8.03 19.66 -5.35
C GLY A 9 -6.85 19.02 -6.08
N ALA A 10 -5.83 18.54 -5.37
CA ALA A 10 -4.69 17.83 -5.95
C ALA A 10 -4.52 16.44 -5.33
N GLU A 11 -3.76 15.58 -6.02
CA GLU A 11 -3.40 14.24 -5.58
C GLU A 11 -1.95 14.20 -5.10
N TYR A 12 -1.71 13.50 -4.00
CA TYR A 12 -0.40 13.38 -3.39
C TYR A 12 -0.10 11.92 -3.05
N GLU A 13 1.18 11.55 -3.17
CA GLU A 13 1.69 10.41 -2.42
C GLU A 13 1.59 10.70 -0.92
N ALA A 14 1.18 9.69 -0.17
CA ALA A 14 0.85 9.83 1.24
C ALA A 14 1.35 8.65 2.06
N ALA A 15 1.51 8.89 3.36
CA ALA A 15 1.65 7.82 4.35
C ALA A 15 0.74 8.11 5.55
N PRO A 16 -0.02 7.11 6.04
CA PRO A 16 -0.83 7.28 7.23
C PRO A 16 0.05 7.42 8.47
N GLN A 17 -0.38 8.26 9.41
CA GLN A 17 0.23 8.47 10.70
C GLN A 17 -0.87 8.51 11.76
N LEU A 18 -0.70 7.78 12.85
CA LEU A 18 -1.59 7.90 14.00
C LEU A 18 -1.10 9.06 14.88
N ARG A 19 -1.93 10.08 15.08
CA ARG A 19 -1.67 11.20 15.99
C ARG A 19 -2.88 11.39 16.90
N GLU A 20 -2.67 11.30 18.21
CA GLU A 20 -3.73 11.50 19.21
C GLU A 20 -4.99 10.64 18.94
N GLY A 21 -4.79 9.38 18.54
CA GLY A 21 -5.88 8.46 18.21
C GLY A 21 -6.63 8.74 16.89
N ARG A 22 -6.19 9.72 16.11
CA ARG A 22 -6.74 10.06 14.79
C ARG A 22 -5.75 9.73 13.68
N VAL A 23 -6.27 9.34 12.52
CA VAL A 23 -5.43 9.11 11.34
C VAL A 23 -5.19 10.43 10.62
N TRP A 24 -3.92 10.71 10.39
CA TRP A 24 -3.41 11.81 9.58
C TRP A 24 -2.70 11.26 8.36
N MET A 25 -2.74 11.98 7.26
CA MET A 25 -1.99 11.68 6.05
C MET A 25 -0.81 12.63 5.95
N ARG A 26 0.41 12.08 5.91
CA ARG A 26 1.60 12.83 5.53
C ARG A 26 1.71 12.84 4.00
N LEU A 27 1.25 13.93 3.40
CA LEU A 27 1.34 14.21 1.98
C LEU A 27 2.79 14.53 1.60
N ARG A 28 3.21 14.13 0.41
CA ARG A 28 4.55 14.36 -0.14
C ARG A 28 4.48 15.05 -1.49
N ARG A 29 5.48 15.86 -1.79
CA ARG A 29 5.72 16.43 -3.11
C ARG A 29 7.18 16.80 -3.28
N THR A 30 7.59 16.97 -4.54
CA THR A 30 8.99 17.23 -4.92
C THR A 30 9.37 18.70 -5.06
N SER A 31 8.44 19.62 -4.77
CA SER A 31 8.68 21.07 -4.89
C SER A 31 8.12 21.84 -3.68
N PRO A 32 8.55 23.10 -3.43
CA PRO A 32 8.02 23.95 -2.36
C PRO A 32 6.59 24.44 -2.61
N ALA A 33 5.74 24.49 -1.57
CA ALA A 33 4.43 25.16 -1.57
C ALA A 33 3.99 25.49 -0.14
N ASP A 34 3.00 26.37 -0.04
CA ASP A 34 2.49 26.86 1.22
C ASP A 34 2.01 25.75 2.15
N GLY A 35 2.52 25.80 3.38
CA GLY A 35 2.23 24.84 4.44
C GLY A 35 2.83 23.45 4.24
N PHE A 36 3.68 23.24 3.22
CA PHE A 36 4.57 22.10 3.16
C PHE A 36 5.94 22.45 3.74
N GLU A 37 6.44 21.61 4.63
CA GLU A 37 7.76 21.75 5.24
C GLU A 37 8.78 20.94 4.44
N ARG A 38 9.98 21.49 4.22
CA ARG A 38 11.07 20.74 3.59
C ARG A 38 11.61 19.71 4.57
N LEU A 39 11.64 18.44 4.16
CA LEU A 39 12.22 17.35 4.94
C LEU A 39 13.64 17.03 4.46
N GLU A 40 13.81 16.90 3.15
CA GLU A 40 15.09 16.62 2.47
C GLU A 40 15.18 17.44 1.17
N ASP A 41 16.26 17.28 0.41
CA ASP A 41 16.35 17.82 -0.95
C ASP A 41 15.22 17.21 -1.79
N ASP A 42 14.46 18.06 -2.48
CA ASP A 42 13.31 17.66 -3.31
C ASP A 42 12.25 16.81 -2.60
N LEU A 43 12.12 16.95 -1.27
CA LEU A 43 11.04 16.30 -0.50
C LEU A 43 10.41 17.29 0.48
N TYR A 44 9.17 17.63 0.19
CA TYR A 44 8.34 18.53 0.98
C TYR A 44 7.12 17.77 1.49
N VAL A 45 6.82 17.93 2.78
CA VAL A 45 5.77 17.16 3.47
C VAL A 45 4.76 18.06 4.16
N ARG A 46 3.51 17.60 4.21
CA ARG A 46 2.45 18.22 5.00
C ARG A 46 1.60 17.15 5.67
N ALA A 47 1.34 17.30 6.96
CA ALA A 47 0.39 16.45 7.65
C ALA A 47 -1.01 17.07 7.58
N VAL A 48 -1.99 16.31 7.13
CA VAL A 48 -3.41 16.71 7.11
C VAL A 48 -4.25 15.62 7.80
N PRO A 49 -5.33 15.93 8.51
CA PRO A 49 -6.25 14.91 8.98
C PRO A 49 -6.78 14.09 7.81
N ALA A 50 -6.85 12.76 7.93
CA ALA A 50 -7.37 11.92 6.85
C ALA A 50 -8.83 12.25 6.50
N THR A 51 -9.58 12.83 7.44
CA THR A 51 -10.95 13.32 7.24
C THR A 51 -11.05 14.59 6.39
N GLU A 52 -9.96 15.32 6.19
CA GLU A 52 -9.91 16.49 5.30
C GLU A 52 -9.52 16.10 3.87
N CYS A 53 -9.06 14.87 3.64
CA CYS A 53 -8.83 14.35 2.31
C CYS A 53 -10.17 14.05 1.64
N ALA A 54 -10.34 14.47 0.39
CA ALA A 54 -11.50 14.11 -0.41
C ALA A 54 -11.60 12.59 -0.59
N TRP A 55 -10.45 11.91 -0.69
CA TRP A 55 -10.33 10.47 -0.60
C TRP A 55 -8.91 10.08 -0.16
N VAL A 56 -8.77 8.89 0.39
CA VAL A 56 -7.49 8.22 0.64
C VAL A 56 -7.57 6.82 0.06
N ARG A 57 -6.55 6.44 -0.69
CA ARG A 57 -6.44 5.12 -1.32
C ARG A 57 -5.17 4.42 -0.89
N HIS A 58 -5.27 3.16 -0.54
CA HIS A 58 -4.13 2.28 -0.39
C HIS A 58 -3.77 1.73 -1.77
N VAL A 59 -2.55 1.99 -2.22
CA VAL A 59 -2.03 1.47 -3.49
C VAL A 59 -1.25 0.19 -3.18
N ILE A 60 -1.74 -0.91 -3.74
CA ILE A 60 -1.12 -2.23 -3.65
C ILE A 60 -0.81 -2.72 -5.06
N THR A 61 0.24 -3.52 -5.19
CA THR A 61 0.53 -4.23 -6.43
C THR A 61 0.00 -5.64 -6.29
N VAL A 62 -0.75 -6.12 -7.30
CA VAL A 62 -1.31 -7.47 -7.35
C VAL A 62 -0.80 -8.20 -8.58
N CYS A 63 -0.78 -9.53 -8.52
CA CYS A 63 -0.43 -10.38 -9.64
C CYS A 63 -1.09 -11.76 -9.53
N MET A 64 -0.95 -12.53 -10.59
CA MET A 64 -1.27 -13.95 -10.64
C MET A 64 0.04 -14.76 -10.73
N TRP A 65 0.15 -15.83 -9.95
CA TRP A 65 1.26 -16.79 -10.04
C TRP A 65 0.71 -18.20 -9.93
N ARG A 66 1.06 -19.07 -10.90
CA ARG A 66 0.57 -20.45 -10.99
C ARG A 66 -0.96 -20.60 -10.84
N GLY A 67 -1.72 -19.63 -11.37
CA GLY A 67 -3.19 -19.62 -11.35
C GLY A 67 -3.83 -19.12 -10.04
N ALA A 68 -3.03 -18.69 -9.05
CA ALA A 68 -3.52 -18.15 -7.79
C ALA A 68 -3.27 -16.62 -7.68
N PRO A 69 -4.12 -15.87 -6.96
CA PRO A 69 -3.96 -14.43 -6.78
C PRO A 69 -3.04 -14.08 -5.61
N PHE A 70 -2.22 -13.04 -5.80
CA PHE A 70 -1.29 -12.53 -4.82
C PHE A 70 -1.27 -10.99 -4.81
N TRP A 71 -0.88 -10.40 -3.68
CA TRP A 71 -0.28 -9.06 -3.65
C TRP A 71 1.25 -9.16 -3.56
N VAL A 72 1.94 -8.17 -4.11
CA VAL A 72 3.40 -8.02 -4.00
C VAL A 72 3.72 -7.25 -2.73
N TYR A 73 4.38 -7.93 -1.80
CA TYR A 73 4.76 -7.37 -0.50
C TYR A 73 6.11 -6.66 -0.55
N ALA A 74 7.07 -7.21 -1.30
CA ALA A 74 8.39 -6.63 -1.52
C ALA A 74 8.95 -7.05 -2.88
N GLU A 75 9.99 -6.35 -3.33
CA GLU A 75 10.71 -6.63 -4.57
C GLU A 75 12.21 -6.54 -4.29
N ARG A 76 12.99 -7.40 -4.94
CA ARG A 76 14.46 -7.37 -4.97
C ARG A 76 14.93 -7.89 -6.32
N GLU A 77 15.94 -7.26 -6.91
CA GLU A 77 16.51 -7.69 -8.20
C GLU A 77 15.43 -8.15 -9.20
N ASP A 78 15.37 -9.45 -9.51
CA ASP A 78 14.42 -10.07 -10.43
C ASP A 78 13.35 -10.93 -9.73
N GLU A 79 13.12 -10.71 -8.43
CA GLU A 79 12.19 -11.47 -7.60
C GLU A 79 11.17 -10.58 -6.90
N LEU A 80 9.97 -11.13 -6.75
CA LEU A 80 8.86 -10.54 -6.01
C LEU A 80 8.56 -11.41 -4.79
N LEU A 81 8.49 -10.81 -3.61
CA LEU A 81 7.92 -11.46 -2.45
C LEU A 81 6.40 -11.33 -2.57
N VAL A 82 5.75 -12.41 -2.95
CA VAL A 82 4.30 -12.46 -3.12
C VAL A 82 3.66 -13.02 -1.87
N GLU A 83 2.47 -12.52 -1.51
CA GLU A 83 1.66 -13.05 -0.42
C GLU A 83 0.27 -13.46 -0.95
N TYR A 84 -0.18 -14.66 -0.58
CA TYR A 84 -1.39 -15.26 -1.13
C TYR A 84 -2.67 -14.62 -0.57
N ILE A 85 -3.61 -14.28 -1.46
CA ILE A 85 -4.86 -13.59 -1.09
C ILE A 85 -6.13 -14.39 -1.43
N GLY A 86 -6.02 -15.63 -1.92
CA GLY A 86 -7.15 -16.44 -2.38
C GLY A 86 -7.97 -17.15 -1.28
N ALA A 87 -7.69 -16.87 0.00
CA ALA A 87 -8.42 -17.38 1.18
C ALA A 87 -8.54 -18.91 1.34
N GLN A 88 -7.84 -19.72 0.53
CA GLN A 88 -7.83 -21.19 0.62
C GLN A 88 -6.46 -21.71 1.07
N VAL A 89 -6.37 -22.19 2.32
CA VAL A 89 -5.11 -22.70 2.89
C VAL A 89 -4.57 -23.93 2.18
N THR A 90 -5.41 -24.72 1.53
CA THR A 90 -5.00 -25.89 0.74
C THR A 90 -4.18 -25.47 -0.47
N VAL A 91 -4.62 -24.42 -1.19
CA VAL A 91 -3.89 -23.84 -2.33
C VAL A 91 -2.52 -23.33 -1.90
N ALA A 92 -2.44 -22.64 -0.76
CA ALA A 92 -1.14 -22.17 -0.23
C ALA A 92 -0.16 -23.31 0.06
N ARG A 93 -0.65 -24.49 0.50
CA ARG A 93 0.18 -25.67 0.72
C ARG A 93 0.59 -26.35 -0.58
N GLU A 94 -0.32 -26.46 -1.54
CA GLU A 94 -0.04 -27.04 -2.87
C GLU A 94 0.99 -26.22 -3.65
N LEU A 95 1.03 -24.91 -3.42
CA LEU A 95 2.00 -23.99 -4.00
C LEU A 95 3.31 -23.88 -3.20
N ASP A 96 3.46 -24.67 -2.13
CA ASP A 96 4.65 -24.70 -1.27
C ASP A 96 5.04 -23.32 -0.70
N LEU A 97 4.03 -22.54 -0.28
CA LEU A 97 4.26 -21.22 0.30
C LEU A 97 4.68 -21.32 1.77
N ASP A 98 5.63 -20.47 2.17
CA ASP A 98 6.04 -20.33 3.57
C ASP A 98 4.92 -19.69 4.38
N ARG A 99 4.58 -20.31 5.51
CA ARG A 99 3.65 -19.72 6.49
C ARG A 99 4.42 -18.77 7.41
N ILE A 100 4.15 -17.48 7.28
CA ILE A 100 4.80 -16.41 8.07
C ILE A 100 4.02 -16.14 9.36
N ASP A 101 2.68 -16.19 9.29
CA ASP A 101 1.78 -16.04 10.45
C ASP A 101 0.46 -16.82 10.20
N ARG A 102 -0.51 -16.74 11.11
CA ARG A 102 -1.86 -17.28 10.93
C ARG A 102 -2.55 -16.63 9.73
N GLY A 103 -2.69 -17.41 8.66
CA GLY A 103 -3.34 -16.97 7.42
C GLY A 103 -2.44 -16.16 6.48
N VAL A 104 -1.17 -15.98 6.83
CA VAL A 104 -0.20 -15.23 6.02
C VAL A 104 0.78 -16.21 5.39
N HIS A 105 0.73 -16.31 4.07
CA HIS A 105 1.55 -17.24 3.28
C HIS A 105 2.30 -16.49 2.20
N ARG A 106 3.64 -16.63 2.15
CA ARG A 106 4.50 -15.87 1.25
C ARG A 106 5.52 -16.75 0.55
N LEU A 107 6.03 -16.26 -0.58
CA LEU A 107 7.17 -16.86 -1.26
C LEU A 107 7.87 -15.82 -2.13
N TRP A 108 9.20 -15.92 -2.27
CA TRP A 108 9.92 -15.22 -3.33
C TRP A 108 9.75 -15.96 -4.65
N VAL A 109 9.26 -15.28 -5.68
CA VAL A 109 9.07 -15.83 -7.02
C VAL A 109 9.77 -14.94 -8.03
N ARG A 110 10.22 -15.51 -9.15
CA ARG A 110 10.81 -14.71 -10.23
C ARG A 110 9.76 -13.78 -10.81
N ARG A 111 10.12 -12.53 -11.05
CA ARG A 111 9.26 -11.52 -11.70
C ARG A 111 8.75 -11.99 -13.07
N ALA A 112 9.55 -12.77 -13.80
CA ALA A 112 9.16 -13.32 -15.09
C ALA A 112 8.11 -14.45 -15.02
N GLU A 113 7.86 -15.03 -13.84
CA GLU A 113 6.86 -16.09 -13.65
C GLU A 113 5.47 -15.55 -13.29
N VAL A 114 5.36 -14.28 -12.91
CA VAL A 114 4.08 -13.67 -12.57
C VAL A 114 3.42 -13.08 -13.81
N CYS A 115 2.10 -13.14 -13.87
CA CYS A 115 1.29 -12.46 -14.87
C CYS A 115 0.29 -11.50 -14.20
N GLU A 116 -0.37 -10.68 -15.01
CA GLU A 116 -1.38 -9.71 -14.54
C GLU A 116 -0.86 -8.77 -13.43
N LEU A 117 0.45 -8.46 -13.48
CA LEU A 117 1.08 -7.56 -12.54
C LEU A 117 0.56 -6.13 -12.75
N GLN A 118 -0.13 -5.59 -11.75
CA GLN A 118 -0.74 -4.26 -11.84
C GLN A 118 -0.87 -3.59 -10.49
N GLU A 119 -0.84 -2.26 -10.48
CA GLU A 119 -1.22 -1.46 -9.33
C GLU A 119 -2.75 -1.38 -9.22
N VAL A 120 -3.26 -1.54 -8.00
CA VAL A 120 -4.67 -1.35 -7.65
C VAL A 120 -4.75 -0.35 -6.50
N ALA A 121 -5.63 0.65 -6.65
CA ALA A 121 -5.90 1.63 -5.61
C ALA A 121 -7.24 1.31 -4.94
N VAL A 122 -7.21 1.01 -3.65
CA VAL A 122 -8.40 0.66 -2.85
C VAL A 122 -8.75 1.82 -1.93
N ASP A 123 -9.99 2.32 -2.01
CA ASP A 123 -10.47 3.37 -1.13
C ASP A 123 -10.44 2.91 0.33
N VAL A 124 -9.85 3.75 1.20
CA VAL A 124 -9.75 3.49 2.63
C VAL A 124 -10.79 4.32 3.34
N ALA A 125 -11.83 3.66 3.85
CA ALA A 125 -12.84 4.30 4.67
C ALA A 125 -12.32 4.47 6.10
N TYR A 126 -11.82 5.65 6.44
CA TYR A 126 -11.58 6.03 7.85
C TYR A 126 -12.91 6.40 8.50
N ARG A 127 -13.72 5.39 8.85
CA ARG A 127 -14.91 5.62 9.69
C ARG A 127 -14.44 5.99 11.08
N LEU A 128 -14.73 7.22 11.47
CA LEU A 128 -14.52 7.75 12.81
C LEU A 128 -15.18 6.81 13.83
N TYR A 129 -14.40 6.20 14.72
CA TYR A 129 -14.93 5.75 16.00
C TYR A 129 -15.30 7.00 16.79
N THR A 130 -16.49 7.53 16.55
CA THR A 130 -17.16 8.44 17.47
C THR A 130 -17.98 7.56 18.40
N ARG A 131 -17.47 7.35 19.62
CA ARG A 131 -18.28 6.99 20.78
C ARG A 131 -18.24 8.16 21.74
#